data_AF-A0A9X2LVI5-F1
#
_entry.id   AF-A0A9X2LVI5-F1
#
_cell.length_a   1.000
_cell.length_b   1.000
_cell.length_c   1.000
_cell.angle_alpha   90.00
_cell.angle_beta   90.00
_cell.angle_gamma   90.00
#
_symmetry.space_group_name_H-M   'P 1'
#
loop_
_entity.id
_entity.type
_entity.pdbx_description
1 polymer ?
#
loop_
_entity_poly.entity_id
_entity_poly.type
_entity_poly.pdbx_seq_one_letter_code
_entity_poly.pdbx_strand_id
1 'polypeptide(L)'
;MNPASAQTPTTVPAVPARIAPPARHNFCTPLPLSRELAHGIPNAGLTVFEDAGELIELERPARFFAEVNAFVEGLNGPDQG
;
A
#
# COMPACT_ATOMS: atom_id res chain seq x y z
N MET A 1 24.35 19.92 -32.51
CA MET A 1 23.18 19.03 -32.39
C MET A 1 23.60 17.85 -31.55
N ASN A 2 22.93 17.59 -30.42
CA ASN A 2 23.22 16.50 -29.52
C ASN A 2 22.04 15.52 -29.60
N PRO A 3 22.20 14.24 -30.00
CA PRO A 3 21.09 13.32 -30.02
C PRO A 3 20.78 12.94 -28.57
N ALA A 4 19.62 13.37 -28.06
CA ALA A 4 19.13 12.88 -26.78
C ALA A 4 18.81 11.39 -26.95
N SER A 5 19.65 10.53 -26.36
CA SER A 5 19.37 9.11 -26.25
C SER A 5 18.04 8.92 -25.52
N ALA A 6 17.07 8.26 -26.17
CA ALA A 6 15.84 7.83 -25.53
C ALA A 6 16.21 6.87 -24.39
N GLN A 7 16.05 7.32 -23.14
CA GLN A 7 16.13 6.43 -21.99
C GLN A 7 14.90 5.53 -22.05
N THR A 8 15.12 4.23 -22.28
CA THR A 8 14.10 3.20 -22.12
C THR A 8 13.52 3.34 -20.71
N PRO A 9 12.18 3.42 -20.53
CA PRO A 9 11.61 3.52 -19.20
C PRO A 9 11.97 2.24 -18.42
N THR A 10 12.81 2.38 -17.41
CA THR A 10 13.12 1.30 -16.47
C THR A 10 11.84 0.96 -15.74
N THR A 11 11.27 -0.22 -16.01
CA THR A 11 10.16 -0.76 -15.23
C THR A 11 10.65 -0.94 -13.80
N VAL A 12 10.19 -0.07 -12.89
CA VAL A 12 10.36 -0.28 -11.45
C VAL A 12 9.56 -1.54 -11.11
N PRO A 13 10.15 -2.56 -10.46
CA PRO A 13 9.40 -3.74 -10.05
C PRO A 13 8.24 -3.29 -9.16
N ALA A 14 7.03 -3.74 -9.48
CA ALA A 14 5.85 -3.43 -8.69
C ALA A 14 6.01 -4.03 -7.30
N VAL A 15 6.32 -3.19 -6.31
CA VAL A 15 6.30 -3.59 -4.90
C VAL A 15 4.82 -3.68 -4.50
N PRO A 16 4.33 -4.83 -4.04
CA PRO A 16 2.98 -4.91 -3.51
C PRO A 16 2.81 -3.86 -2.41
N ALA A 17 1.75 -3.06 -2.47
CA ALA A 17 1.52 -1.99 -1.50
C ALA A 17 0.18 -2.23 -0.81
N ARG A 18 0.15 -2.27 0.51
CA ARG A 18 -1.11 -2.39 1.27
C ARG A 18 -1.41 -1.07 1.94
N ILE A 19 -2.44 -0.39 1.47
CA ILE A 19 -2.88 0.88 2.02
C ILE A 19 -3.84 0.55 3.17
N ALA A 20 -3.56 1.05 4.37
CA ALA A 20 -4.36 0.78 5.56
C ALA A 20 -4.96 2.08 6.14
N PRO A 21 -5.94 2.72 5.47
CA PRO A 21 -6.55 3.90 6.02
C PRO A 21 -7.55 3.52 7.13
N PRO A 22 -7.59 4.33 8.19
CA PRO A 22 -8.70 4.37 9.12
C PRO A 22 -9.93 4.96 8.42
N ALA A 23 -11.06 4.23 8.46
CA ALA A 23 -12.16 4.46 7.51
C ALA A 23 -12.90 5.81 7.68
N ARG A 24 -12.95 6.38 8.89
CA ARG A 24 -13.81 7.54 9.22
C ARG A 24 -13.13 8.71 9.92
N HIS A 25 -12.04 8.49 10.66
CA HIS A 25 -11.42 9.52 11.50
C HIS A 25 -10.00 9.92 11.06
N ASN A 26 -9.54 9.43 9.91
CA ASN A 26 -8.28 9.86 9.31
C ASN A 26 -8.52 11.05 8.39
N PHE A 27 -7.95 12.20 8.76
CA PHE A 27 -8.08 13.44 7.98
C PHE A 27 -6.89 13.69 7.05
N CYS A 28 -5.75 13.02 7.24
CA CYS A 28 -4.56 13.14 6.42
C CYS A 28 -4.64 12.26 5.15
N THR A 29 -5.18 11.06 5.30
CA THR A 29 -5.37 10.03 4.28
C THR A 29 -6.79 9.45 4.38
N PRO A 30 -7.81 10.25 4.01
CA PRO A 30 -9.19 9.81 4.08
C PRO A 30 -9.46 8.66 3.11
N LEU A 31 -10.47 7.83 3.42
CA LEU A 31 -10.79 6.63 2.64
C LEU A 31 -10.93 6.84 1.12
N PRO A 32 -11.55 7.93 0.61
CA PRO A 32 -11.58 8.19 -0.83
C PRO A 32 -10.19 8.30 -1.47
N LEU A 33 -9.26 9.02 -0.84
CA LEU A 33 -7.88 9.18 -1.32
C LEU A 33 -7.15 7.83 -1.33
N SER A 34 -7.29 7.04 -0.27
CA SER A 34 -6.67 5.72 -0.20
C SER A 34 -7.23 4.73 -1.23
N ARG A 35 -8.51 4.83 -1.58
CA ARG A 35 -9.09 4.06 -2.69
C ARG A 35 -8.51 4.46 -4.04
N GLU A 36 -8.34 5.77 -4.27
CA GLU A 36 -7.70 6.29 -5.48
C GLU A 36 -6.27 5.77 -5.62
N LEU A 37 -5.49 5.84 -4.53
CA LEU A 37 -4.12 5.31 -4.51
C LEU A 37 -4.06 3.81 -4.78
N ALA A 38 -4.93 3.01 -4.15
CA ALA A 38 -4.96 1.56 -4.35
C ALA A 38 -5.34 1.19 -5.79
N HIS A 39 -6.21 1.97 -6.43
CA HIS A 39 -6.58 1.77 -7.84
C HIS A 39 -5.44 2.19 -8.80
N GLY A 40 -4.67 3.22 -8.45
CA GLY A 40 -3.58 3.76 -9.29
C GLY A 40 -2.27 2.99 -9.23
N ILE A 41 -2.06 2.13 -8.22
CA ILE A 41 -0.80 1.40 -8.00
C ILE A 41 -0.99 -0.08 -8.38
N PRO A 42 -0.28 -0.58 -9.40
CA PRO A 42 -0.31 -2.00 -9.76
C PRO A 42 0.06 -2.90 -8.57
N ASN A 43 -0.68 -4.00 -8.42
CA ASN A 43 -0.50 -4.97 -7.32
C ASN A 43 -0.71 -4.40 -5.90
N ALA A 44 -1.32 -3.21 -5.77
CA ALA A 44 -1.71 -2.68 -4.48
C ALA A 44 -3.02 -3.28 -3.98
N GLY A 45 -3.09 -3.54 -2.67
CA GLY A 45 -4.29 -3.89 -1.93
C GLY A 45 -4.70 -2.77 -0.97
N LEU A 46 -5.98 -2.74 -0.60
CA LEU A 46 -6.52 -1.83 0.40
C LEU A 46 -7.10 -2.63 1.56
N THR A 47 -6.60 -2.41 2.78
CA THR A 47 -7.18 -2.97 4.01
C THR A 47 -7.83 -1.84 4.80
N VAL A 48 -9.14 -1.92 5.01
CA VAL A 48 -9.86 -0.86 5.73
C VAL A 48 -10.05 -1.25 7.20
N PHE A 49 -9.78 -0.29 8.08
CA PHE A 49 -10.04 -0.40 9.51
C PHE A 49 -11.17 0.56 9.87
N GLU A 50 -12.40 0.03 9.94
CA GLU A 50 -13.63 0.82 10.15
C GLU A 50 -13.61 1.66 11.44
N ASP A 51 -12.99 1.13 12.49
CA ASP A 51 -12.98 1.71 13.84
C ASP A 51 -11.56 2.16 14.27
N ALA A 52 -10.89 2.97 13.45
CA ALA A 52 -9.60 3.57 13.79
C ALA A 52 -9.50 5.03 13.27
N GLY A 53 -8.57 5.80 13.82
CA GLY A 53 -8.06 7.09 13.37
C GLY A 53 -6.58 7.01 12.96
N GLU A 54 -5.92 8.16 12.85
CA GLU A 54 -4.59 8.32 12.22
C GLU A 54 -3.52 7.36 12.75
N LEU A 55 -3.51 7.07 14.05
CA LEU A 55 -2.46 6.31 14.73
C LEU A 55 -2.89 4.86 14.93
N ILE A 56 -3.20 4.18 13.83
CA ILE A 56 -3.78 2.84 13.80
C ILE A 56 -2.94 1.77 14.52
N GLU A 57 -1.63 1.92 14.52
CA GLU A 57 -0.68 1.07 15.22
C GLU A 57 -0.80 1.20 16.75
N LEU A 58 -1.29 2.34 17.25
CA LEU A 58 -1.59 2.57 18.66
C LEU A 58 -3.03 2.18 19.00
N GLU A 59 -3.97 2.44 18.10
CA GLU A 59 -5.40 2.19 18.33
C GLU A 59 -5.79 0.71 18.17
N ARG A 60 -5.17 0.00 17.21
CA ARG A 60 -5.47 -1.40 16.87
C ARG A 60 -4.18 -2.23 16.69
N PRO A 61 -3.26 -2.23 17.67
CA PRO A 61 -1.92 -2.81 17.53
C PRO A 61 -1.96 -4.27 17.05
N ALA A 62 -2.75 -5.12 17.70
CA ALA A 62 -2.82 -6.55 17.36
C ALA A 62 -3.27 -6.79 15.91
N ARG A 63 -4.30 -6.08 15.44
CA ARG A 63 -4.81 -6.22 14.08
C ARG A 63 -3.83 -5.61 13.07
N PHE A 64 -3.27 -4.44 13.37
CA PHE A 64 -2.27 -3.79 12.53
C PHE A 64 -1.08 -4.72 12.28
N PHE A 65 -0.46 -5.25 13.33
CA PHE A 65 0.70 -6.14 13.19
C PHE A 65 0.34 -7.48 12.54
N ALA A 66 -0.86 -8.03 12.77
CA ALA A 66 -1.31 -9.22 12.05
C ALA A 66 -1.40 -9.00 10.54
N GLU A 67 -1.93 -7.86 10.09
CA GLU A 67 -2.03 -7.52 8.66
C GLU A 67 -0.67 -7.26 8.01
N VAL A 68 0.27 -6.62 8.74
CA VAL A 68 1.65 -6.41 8.30
C VAL A 68 2.39 -7.74 8.18
N ASN A 69 2.27 -8.62 9.18
CA ASN A 69 2.92 -9.93 9.16
C ASN A 69 2.40 -10.79 8.02
N ALA A 70 1.07 -10.86 7.83
CA ALA A 70 0.46 -11.61 6.72
C ALA A 70 0.91 -11.06 5.35
N PHE A 71 1.06 -9.75 5.23
CA PHE A 71 1.58 -9.12 4.02
C PHE A 71 3.04 -9.54 3.75
N VAL A 72 3.92 -9.47 4.75
CA VAL A 72 5.34 -9.86 4.63
C VAL A 72 5.49 -11.37 4.35
N GLU A 73 4.70 -12.22 5.00
CA GLU A 73 4.67 -13.66 4.73
C GLU A 73 4.26 -13.94 3.28
N GLY A 74 3.24 -13.22 2.77
CA GLY A 74 2.81 -13.31 1.39
C GLY A 74 3.88 -12.91 0.36
N LEU A 75 4.77 -11.97 0.70
CA LEU A 75 5.92 -11.61 -0.16
C LEU A 75 6.99 -12.72 -0.25
N ASN A 76 7.07 -13.57 0.78
CA ASN A 76 8.04 -14.66 0.87
C ASN A 76 7.48 -16.01 0.39
N GLY A 77 6.22 -16.05 -0.10
CA GLY A 77 5.59 -17.22 -0.72
C GLY A 77 6.13 -17.51 -2.14
N PRO A 78 5.87 -18.70 -2.70
CA PRO A 78 6.64 -19.26 -3.83
C PRO A 78 6.46 -18.61 -5.23
N ASP A 79 5.84 -17.44 -5.36
CA ASP A 79 5.66 -16.77 -6.67
C ASP A 79 6.77 -15.72 -6.97
N GLN A 80 8.02 -16.13 -6.79
CA GLN A 80 9.19 -15.50 -7.43
C GLN A 80 9.87 -16.48 -8.40
N GLY A 81 9.08 -17.09 -9.29
CA GLY A 81 9.52 -17.94 -10.40
C GLY A 81 9.33 -17.26 -11.75
#